data_AF-A0A6A6QS48-F1
#
_entry.id   AF-A0A6A6QS48-F1
#
_cell.length_a   1.000
_cell.length_b   1.000
_cell.length_c   1.000
_cell.angle_alpha   90.00
_cell.angle_beta   90.00
_cell.angle_gamma   90.00
#
_symmetry.space_group_name_H-M   'P 1'
#
loop_
_entity.id
_entity.type
_entity.pdbx_description
1 polymer ?
#
loop_
_entity_poly.entity_id
_entity_poly.type
_entity_poly.pdbx_seq_one_letter_code
_entity_poly.pdbx_strand_id
1 'polypeptide(L)' 'YDLLGVTRRATKDQIKAAYRKLSMAHHPDRVPPEEVKSATARMAIINHAYDVLSDTAQRSAYDR' A
#
# COMPACT_ATOMS: atom_id res chain seq x y z
N TYR A 1 3.60 -7.65 1.85
CA TYR A 1 3.83 -7.92 0.42
C TYR A 1 2.50 -8.13 -0.31
N ASP A 2 1.70 -9.13 0.08
CA ASP A 2 0.39 -9.41 -0.54
C ASP A 2 -0.61 -8.24 -0.49
N LEU A 3 -0.53 -7.43 0.57
CA LEU A 3 -1.41 -6.28 0.78
C LEU A 3 -1.23 -5.17 -0.28
N LEU A 4 -0.01 -4.98 -0.77
CA LEU A 4 0.31 -4.09 -1.88
C LEU A 4 0.26 -4.84 -3.23
N GLY A 5 0.04 -6.16 -3.22
CA GLY A 5 0.14 -7.01 -4.41
C GLY A 5 1.55 -7.04 -5.01
N VAL A 6 2.58 -6.80 -4.20
CA VAL A 6 3.98 -6.73 -4.65
C VAL A 6 4.79 -7.89 -4.10
N THR A 7 5.74 -8.37 -4.89
CA THR A 7 6.61 -9.47 -4.49
C THR A 7 7.62 -9.04 -3.43
N ARG A 8 8.16 -10.02 -2.68
CA ARG A 8 9.24 -9.79 -1.71
C ARG A 8 10.49 -9.14 -2.29
N ARG A 9 10.69 -9.28 -3.60
CA ARG A 9 11.80 -8.68 -4.35
C ARG A 9 11.43 -7.35 -5.03
N ALA A 10 10.22 -6.84 -4.80
CA ALA A 10 9.77 -5.62 -5.45
C ALA A 10 10.68 -4.44 -5.11
N THR A 11 11.04 -3.66 -6.13
CA THR A 11 11.86 -2.45 -5.96
C THR A 11 11.02 -1.31 -5.36
N LYS A 12 11.68 -0.27 -4.83
CA LYS A 12 10.98 0.92 -4.32
C LYS A 12 10.04 1.53 -5.36
N ASP A 13 10.44 1.54 -6.63
CA ASP A 13 9.61 2.02 -7.74
C ASP A 13 8.38 1.17 -7.97
N GLN A 14 8.51 -0.16 -7.90
CA GLN A 14 7.36 -1.08 -8.01
C GLN A 14 6.39 -0.92 -6.83
N ILE A 15 6.92 -0.74 -5.62
CA ILE A 15 6.12 -0.48 -4.41
C ILE A 15 5.37 0.86 -4.56
N LYS A 16 6.05 1.90 -5.05
CA LYS A 16 5.44 3.23 -5.29
C LYS A 16 4.39 3.19 -6.40
N ALA A 17 4.61 2.43 -7.46
CA ALA A 17 3.66 2.24 -8.55
C ALA A 17 2.41 1.48 -8.06
N ALA A 18 2.60 0.39 -7.30
CA ALA A 18 1.51 -0.37 -6.70
C ALA A 18 0.70 0.48 -5.71
N TYR A 19 1.39 1.26 -4.87
CA TYR A 19 0.77 2.22 -3.96
C TYR A 19 -0.13 3.21 -4.70
N ARG A 20 0.37 3.86 -5.78
CA ARG A 20 -0.46 4.78 -6.58
C ARG A 20 -1.67 4.08 -7.17
N LYS A 21 -1.49 2.87 -7.72
CA LYS A 21 -2.57 2.11 -8.34
C LYS A 21 -3.66 1.76 -7.34
N LEU A 22 -3.28 1.30 -6.14
CA LEU A 22 -4.20 0.96 -5.07
C LEU A 22 -4.86 2.20 -4.43
N SER A 23 -4.11 3.28 -4.25
CA SER A 23 -4.62 4.55 -3.76
C SER A 23 -5.68 5.13 -4.70
N MET A 24 -5.47 5.05 -6.02
CA MET A 24 -6.49 5.46 -6.99
C MET A 24 -7.71 4.52 -7.02
N ALA A 25 -7.51 3.22 -6.79
CA ALA A 25 -8.61 2.24 -6.77
C ALA A 25 -9.46 2.33 -5.49
N HIS A 26 -8.86 2.68 -4.37
CA HIS A 26 -9.51 2.80 -3.06
C HIS A 26 -9.63 4.26 -2.60
N HIS A 27 -9.58 5.22 -3.52
CA HIS A 27 -9.71 6.63 -3.14
C HIS A 27 -11.15 6.90 -2.67
N PRO A 28 -11.37 7.52 -1.50
CA PRO A 28 -12.72 7.81 -0.97
C PRO A 28 -13.57 8.66 -1.92
N ASP A 29 -12.91 9.44 -2.78
CA ASP A 29 -13.55 10.29 -3.80
C ASP A 29 -14.04 9.52 -5.05
N ARG A 30 -13.62 8.26 -5.22
CA ARG A 30 -13.97 7.41 -6.38
C ARG A 30 -14.82 6.20 -6.02
N VAL A 31 -15.03 5.96 -4.73
CA VAL A 31 -15.84 4.85 -4.21
C VAL A 31 -17.19 5.38 -3.70
N PRO A 32 -18.25 4.57 -3.74
CA PRO A 32 -19.53 4.98 -3.22
C PRO A 32 -19.48 5.23 -1.70
N PRO A 33 -20.39 6.06 -1.14
CA PRO A 33 -20.38 6.50 0.27
C PRO A 33 -20.36 5.34 1.28
N GLU A 34 -21.02 4.24 0.92
CA GLU A 34 -21.06 3.00 1.71
C GLU A 34 -19.70 2.28 1.78
N GLU A 35 -18.87 2.44 0.76
CA GLU A 35 -17.53 1.86 0.69
C GLU A 35 -16.44 2.80 1.20
N VAL A 36 -16.72 4.09 1.41
CA VAL A 36 -15.74 5.09 1.92
C VAL A 36 -15.05 4.62 3.20
N LYS A 37 -15.79 3.99 4.13
CA LYS A 37 -15.20 3.43 5.36
C LYS A 37 -14.22 2.29 5.06
N SER A 38 -14.59 1.37 4.18
CA SER A 38 -13.73 0.24 3.80
C SER A 38 -12.51 0.70 3.00
N ALA A 39 -12.71 1.65 2.09
CA ALA A 39 -11.68 2.31 1.32
C ALA A 39 -10.67 3.03 2.21
N THR A 40 -11.14 3.81 3.19
CA THR A 40 -10.28 4.49 4.18
C THR A 40 -9.45 3.49 4.98
N ALA A 41 -10.07 2.40 5.47
CA ALA A 41 -9.37 1.35 6.19
C ALA A 41 -8.30 0.68 5.31
N ARG A 42 -8.63 0.32 4.07
CA ARG A 42 -7.64 -0.23 3.11
C ARG A 42 -6.51 0.75 2.85
N MET A 43 -6.83 2.03 2.64
CA MET A 43 -5.84 3.06 2.35
C MET A 43 -4.89 3.28 3.52
N ALA A 44 -5.37 3.20 4.76
CA ALA A 44 -4.53 3.24 5.95
C ALA A 44 -3.53 2.07 5.98
N ILE A 45 -3.98 0.85 5.65
CA ILE A 45 -3.09 -0.32 5.61
C ILE A 45 -2.10 -0.23 4.44
N ILE A 46 -2.53 0.28 3.28
CA ILE A 46 -1.67 0.51 2.11
C ILE A 46 -0.58 1.55 2.44
N ASN A 47 -0.93 2.65 3.13
CA ASN A 47 0.02 3.65 3.61
C ASN A 47 1.05 3.02 4.56
N HIS A 48 0.59 2.27 5.56
CA HIS A 48 1.48 1.61 6.51
C HIS A 48 2.43 0.61 5.83
N ALA A 49 1.91 -0.18 4.88
CA ALA A 49 2.72 -1.13 4.12
C ALA A 49 3.73 -0.41 3.20
N TYR A 50 3.38 0.75 2.66
CA TYR A 50 4.31 1.58 1.90
C TYR A 50 5.40 2.16 2.79
N ASP A 51 5.07 2.65 3.98
CA ASP A 51 6.01 3.26 4.94
C ASP A 51 7.11 2.26 5.34
N VAL A 52 6.70 1.19 6.04
CA VAL A 52 6.97 -0.22 5.71
C VAL A 52 8.16 -0.52 4.79
N LEU A 53 7.78 -0.72 3.53
CA LEU A 53 8.61 -1.28 2.46
C LEU A 53 9.43 -0.22 1.72
N SER A 54 9.05 1.06 1.83
CA SER A 54 9.78 2.18 1.21
C SER A 54 11.07 2.49 1.97
N ASP A 55 11.08 2.27 3.28
CA ASP A 55 12.29 2.33 4.08
C ASP A 55 13.05 0.99 4.01
N THR A 56 14.26 1.07 3.45
CA THR A 56 15.18 -0.05 3.30
C THR A 56 15.67 -0.59 4.65
N ALA A 57 15.78 0.26 5.67
CA ALA A 57 16.17 -0.16 7.02
C ALA A 57 15.03 -0.91 7.71
N GLN A 58 13.82 -0.36 7.70
CA GLN A 58 12.61 -1.02 8.21
C GLN A 58 12.34 -2.34 7.48
N ARG A 59 12.44 -2.36 6.15
CA ARG A 59 12.27 -3.57 5.35
C ARG A 59 13.30 -4.64 5.69
N SER A 60 14.55 -4.26 5.87
CA SER A 60 15.62 -5.20 6.27
C SER A 60 15.38 -5.75 7.69
N ALA A 61 14.83 -4.95 8.60
CA ALA A 61 14.42 -5.43 9.93
C ALA A 61 13.21 -6.37 9.86
N TYR A 62 12.29 -6.15 8.93
CA TYR A 62 11.07 -6.96 8.75
C TYR A 62 11.32 -8.29 8.01
N ASP A 63 12.33 -8.35 7.15
CA ASP A 63 12.73 -9.56 6.42
C ASP A 63 13.81 -10.39 7.17
N ARG A 64 14.28 -9.96 8.35
CA ARG A 64 15.30 -10.66 9.16
C ARG A 64 14.71 -11.74 10.06
#